data_AF-A0A7Y5IHD6-F1
#
_entry.id   AF-A0A7Y5IHD6-F1
#
_cell.length_a   1.000
_cell.length_b   1.000
_cell.length_c   1.000
_cell.angle_alpha   90.00
_cell.angle_beta   90.00
_cell.angle_gamma   90.00
#
_symmetry.space_group_name_H-M   'P 1'
#
loop_
_entity.id
_entity.type
_entity.pdbx_description
1 polymer ?
#
loop_
_entity_poly.entity_id
_entity_poly.type
_entity_poly.pdbx_seq_one_letter_code
_entity_poly.pdbx_strand_id
1 'polypeptide(L)'
;MESDRTARTFITDYFREFSFGDILRFDLTHLKNDIAGGLTSAVVALPLALGFGLLSYNGDPQGAVAGLYGAIFTGILASFFGGTRQQITGPTGGMTVVLTEVYIQYGGVDALLAACIIAGLFQVGFGLLKLGKYVSLVPYPVIVGFTNGIAILIFTQQFRTFGTAPVIALITMAVIYLAPKVHRDLPRSLIGLLAGSLAAVLLPGWDVLRLQYDAASHGVTVADAVAAIGTIPSSFQVPSLPAISWETWQKCVPAGFT
;
A
#
# COMPACT_ATOMS: atom_id res chain seq x y z
N MET A 1 -25.60 -27.49 22.62
CA MET A 1 -24.90 -28.40 21.69
C MET A 1 -24.48 -27.71 20.39
N GLU A 2 -25.30 -26.81 19.83
CA GLU A 2 -24.97 -26.10 18.57
C GLU A 2 -23.84 -25.07 18.71
N SER A 3 -23.84 -24.30 19.82
CA SER A 3 -22.79 -23.30 20.14
C SER A 3 -21.38 -23.89 20.31
N ASP A 4 -21.26 -25.13 20.80
CA ASP A 4 -19.96 -25.78 21.02
C ASP A 4 -19.37 -26.34 19.70
N ARG A 5 -20.24 -26.63 18.72
CA ARG A 5 -19.83 -27.08 17.38
C ARG A 5 -19.26 -25.91 16.57
N THR A 6 -19.90 -24.74 16.64
CA THR A 6 -19.45 -23.52 15.95
C THR A 6 -18.07 -23.05 16.45
N ALA A 7 -17.82 -23.10 17.77
CA ALA A 7 -16.54 -22.70 18.35
C ALA A 7 -15.39 -23.66 17.95
N ARG A 8 -15.65 -24.98 17.92
CA ARG A 8 -14.66 -25.98 17.51
C ARG A 8 -14.33 -25.86 16.02
N THR A 9 -15.33 -25.65 15.15
CA THR A 9 -15.08 -25.43 13.72
C THR A 9 -14.29 -24.13 13.51
N PHE A 10 -14.61 -23.06 14.24
CA PHE A 10 -13.89 -21.79 14.15
C PHE A 10 -12.42 -21.90 14.54
N ILE A 11 -12.09 -22.60 15.64
CA ILE A 11 -10.69 -22.83 16.05
C ILE A 11 -9.95 -23.72 15.05
N THR A 12 -10.63 -24.74 14.51
CA THR A 12 -10.03 -25.66 13.52
C THR A 12 -9.76 -24.95 12.19
N ASP A 13 -10.64 -24.04 11.77
CA ASP A 13 -10.43 -23.18 10.60
C ASP A 13 -9.36 -22.11 10.86
N TYR A 14 -9.29 -21.58 12.09
CA TYR A 14 -8.28 -20.59 12.51
C TYR A 14 -6.85 -21.15 12.47
N PHE A 15 -6.69 -22.45 12.76
CA PHE A 15 -5.41 -23.16 12.69
C PHE A 15 -5.27 -24.05 11.46
N ARG A 16 -6.14 -23.90 10.45
CA ARG A 16 -6.05 -24.72 9.25
C ARG A 16 -4.71 -24.46 8.56
N GLU A 17 -3.87 -25.50 8.53
CA GLU A 17 -2.59 -25.42 7.83
C GLU A 17 -2.84 -25.19 6.34
N PHE A 18 -2.16 -24.19 5.77
CA PHE A 18 -2.14 -23.96 4.34
C PHE A 18 -1.73 -25.24 3.63
N SER A 19 -2.59 -25.71 2.72
CA SER A 19 -2.31 -26.86 1.87
C SER A 19 -2.21 -26.39 0.42
N PHE A 20 -1.13 -26.79 -0.27
CA PHE A 20 -0.92 -26.47 -1.68
C PHE A 20 -2.11 -26.90 -2.58
N GLY A 21 -2.91 -27.88 -2.15
CA GLY A 21 -4.13 -28.29 -2.88
C GLY A 21 -5.25 -27.25 -2.87
N ASP A 22 -5.22 -26.26 -1.97
CA ASP A 22 -6.22 -25.19 -1.93
C ASP A 22 -5.90 -24.06 -2.93
N ILE A 23 -4.69 -23.99 -3.50
CA ILE A 23 -4.26 -23.00 -4.50
C ILE A 23 -5.10 -23.06 -5.79
N LEU A 24 -5.56 -24.25 -6.17
CA LEU A 24 -6.30 -24.48 -7.42
C LEU A 24 -7.82 -24.56 -7.22
N ARG A 25 -8.32 -24.31 -6.00
CA ARG A 25 -9.75 -24.34 -5.69
C ARG A 25 -10.40 -22.98 -5.94
N PHE A 26 -10.73 -22.74 -7.21
CA PHE A 26 -11.52 -21.59 -7.61
C PHE A 26 -13.00 -21.86 -7.35
N ASP A 27 -13.61 -21.06 -6.46
CA ASP A 27 -15.04 -21.04 -6.25
C ASP A 27 -15.66 -19.92 -7.09
N LEU A 28 -16.42 -20.29 -8.13
CA LEU A 28 -17.03 -19.32 -9.04
C LEU A 28 -18.42 -18.85 -8.57
N THR A 29 -18.92 -19.34 -7.44
CA THR A 29 -20.25 -18.97 -6.92
C THR A 29 -20.37 -17.47 -6.61
N HIS A 30 -19.26 -16.82 -6.29
CA HIS A 30 -19.21 -15.40 -5.92
C HIS A 30 -18.53 -14.50 -6.95
N LEU A 31 -18.35 -14.98 -8.19
CA LEU A 31 -17.60 -14.27 -9.24
C LEU A 31 -18.00 -12.80 -9.42
N LYS A 32 -19.31 -12.48 -9.39
CA LYS A 32 -19.80 -11.11 -9.50
C LYS A 32 -19.32 -10.23 -8.34
N ASN A 33 -19.36 -10.76 -7.13
CA ASN A 33 -18.95 -10.04 -5.92
C ASN A 33 -17.43 -9.92 -5.85
N ASP A 34 -16.70 -10.95 -6.28
CA ASP A 34 -15.23 -10.95 -6.31
C ASP A 34 -14.69 -9.94 -7.32
N ILE A 35 -15.30 -9.85 -8.51
CA ILE A 35 -14.94 -8.82 -9.51
C ILE A 35 -15.26 -7.42 -8.98
N ALA A 36 -16.44 -7.21 -8.39
CA ALA A 36 -16.82 -5.90 -7.87
C ALA A 36 -15.92 -5.47 -6.68
N GLY A 37 -15.60 -6.40 -5.79
CA GLY A 37 -14.69 -6.20 -4.66
C GLY A 37 -13.26 -5.93 -5.11
N GLY A 38 -12.75 -6.70 -6.08
CA GLY A 38 -11.42 -6.52 -6.67
C GLY A 38 -11.27 -5.20 -7.42
N LEU A 39 -12.29 -4.78 -8.18
CA LEU A 39 -12.27 -3.48 -8.85
C LEU A 39 -12.29 -2.33 -7.83
N THR A 40 -13.13 -2.44 -6.81
CA THR A 40 -13.23 -1.45 -5.73
C THR A 40 -11.91 -1.33 -4.96
N SER A 41 -11.29 -2.46 -4.61
CA SER A 41 -10.01 -2.46 -3.92
C SER A 41 -8.89 -1.92 -4.79
N ALA A 42 -8.86 -2.23 -6.08
CA ALA A 42 -7.87 -1.68 -7.01
C ALA A 42 -7.92 -0.15 -7.10
N VAL A 43 -9.12 0.43 -7.19
CA VAL A 43 -9.30 1.89 -7.24
C VAL A 43 -8.82 2.57 -5.95
N VAL A 44 -9.07 1.95 -4.79
CA VAL A 44 -8.63 2.48 -3.48
C VAL A 44 -7.13 2.26 -3.26
N ALA A 45 -6.56 1.14 -3.74
CA ALA A 45 -5.16 0.80 -3.56
C ALA A 45 -4.22 1.62 -4.44
N LEU A 46 -4.65 2.05 -5.63
CA LEU A 46 -3.84 2.81 -6.58
C LEU A 46 -3.20 4.07 -5.96
N PRO A 47 -3.95 5.02 -5.36
CA PRO A 47 -3.34 6.22 -4.75
C PRO A 47 -2.42 5.88 -3.57
N LEU A 48 -2.76 4.84 -2.78
CA LEU A 48 -1.94 4.40 -1.66
C LEU A 48 -0.60 3.83 -2.14
N ALA A 49 -0.61 3.00 -3.19
CA ALA A 49 0.58 2.41 -3.77
C ALA A 49 1.54 3.48 -4.32
N LEU A 50 1.00 4.48 -5.04
CA LEU A 50 1.79 5.61 -5.55
C LEU A 50 2.40 6.43 -4.41
N GLY A 51 1.60 6.79 -3.41
CA GLY A 51 2.05 7.61 -2.27
C GLY A 51 3.10 6.90 -1.41
N PHE A 52 2.87 5.63 -1.09
CA PHE A 52 3.81 4.82 -0.32
C PHE A 52 5.09 4.49 -1.10
N GLY A 53 5.00 4.29 -2.41
CA GLY A 53 6.17 4.14 -3.27
C GLY A 53 7.04 5.40 -3.29
N LEU A 54 6.43 6.57 -3.50
CA LEU A 54 7.11 7.86 -3.48
C LEU A 54 7.83 8.10 -2.14
N LEU A 55 7.17 7.81 -1.02
CA LEU A 55 7.77 7.94 0.31
C LEU A 55 8.92 6.94 0.54
N SER A 56 8.78 5.71 0.07
CA SER A 56 9.83 4.67 0.22
C SER A 56 11.13 5.07 -0.49
N TYR A 57 11.03 5.86 -1.57
CA TYR A 57 12.17 6.38 -2.33
C TYR A 57 12.55 7.80 -1.91
N ASN A 58 12.19 8.22 -0.69
CA ASN A 58 12.53 9.53 -0.14
C ASN A 58 12.06 10.72 -1.01
N GLY A 59 10.91 10.57 -1.69
CA GLY A 59 10.33 11.61 -2.54
C GLY A 59 10.79 11.59 -3.99
N ASP A 60 11.59 10.61 -4.42
CA ASP A 60 11.93 10.42 -5.84
C ASP A 60 10.69 9.97 -6.65
N PRO A 61 10.31 10.68 -7.73
CA PRO A 61 9.19 10.31 -8.59
C PRO A 61 9.25 8.86 -9.12
N GLN A 62 10.44 8.29 -9.29
CA GLN A 62 10.60 6.89 -9.69
C GLN A 62 9.96 5.92 -8.68
N GLY A 63 9.91 6.30 -7.41
CA GLY A 63 9.29 5.54 -6.35
C GLY A 63 7.78 5.33 -6.54
N ALA A 64 7.07 6.30 -7.14
CA ALA A 64 5.64 6.15 -7.40
C ALA A 64 5.37 4.98 -8.36
N VAL A 65 6.17 4.89 -9.43
CA VAL A 65 6.11 3.78 -10.39
C VAL A 65 6.49 2.46 -9.74
N ALA A 66 7.55 2.45 -8.92
CA ALA A 66 7.98 1.27 -8.18
C ALA A 66 6.89 0.76 -7.22
N GLY A 67 6.19 1.66 -6.51
CA GLY A 67 5.07 1.32 -5.64
C GLY A 67 3.88 0.72 -6.40
N LEU A 68 3.56 1.27 -7.58
CA LEU A 68 2.51 0.73 -8.46
C LEU A 68 2.86 -0.68 -8.95
N TYR A 69 4.06 -0.88 -9.47
CA TYR A 69 4.52 -2.22 -9.88
C TYR A 69 4.56 -3.18 -8.71
N GLY A 70 5.04 -2.73 -7.54
CA GLY A 70 5.02 -3.49 -6.30
C GLY A 70 3.61 -3.99 -5.98
N ALA A 71 2.60 -3.12 -6.00
CA ALA A 71 1.21 -3.50 -5.75
C ALA A 71 0.67 -4.53 -6.77
N ILE A 72 0.96 -4.34 -8.06
CA ILE A 72 0.50 -5.26 -9.12
C ILE A 72 1.14 -6.64 -8.95
N PHE A 73 2.47 -6.72 -8.86
CA PHE A 73 3.18 -8.00 -8.79
C PHE A 73 2.93 -8.72 -7.47
N THR A 74 2.98 -8.01 -6.33
CA THR A 74 2.69 -8.63 -5.03
C THR A 74 1.23 -9.04 -4.90
N GLY A 75 0.29 -8.28 -5.48
CA GLY A 75 -1.12 -8.66 -5.54
C GLY A 75 -1.35 -9.94 -6.34
N ILE A 76 -0.75 -10.05 -7.53
CA ILE A 76 -0.82 -11.26 -8.36
C ILE A 76 -0.17 -12.44 -7.63
N LEU A 77 1.06 -12.30 -7.15
CA LEU A 77 1.78 -13.38 -6.47
C LEU A 77 1.06 -13.82 -5.19
N ALA A 78 0.56 -12.89 -4.38
CA ALA A 78 -0.20 -13.23 -3.18
C ALA A 78 -1.57 -13.84 -3.50
N SER A 79 -2.21 -13.49 -4.61
CA SER A 79 -3.48 -14.11 -5.01
C SER A 79 -3.30 -15.59 -5.41
N PHE A 80 -2.17 -15.94 -6.02
CA PHE A 80 -1.86 -17.32 -6.41
C PHE A 80 -1.23 -18.14 -5.27
N PHE A 81 -0.32 -17.55 -4.50
CA PHE A 81 0.48 -18.27 -3.49
C PHE A 81 0.09 -17.94 -2.03
N GLY A 82 -0.89 -17.06 -1.81
CA GLY A 82 -1.33 -16.64 -0.49
C GLY A 82 -2.27 -17.63 0.19
N GLY A 83 -2.36 -17.53 1.52
CA GLY A 83 -3.18 -18.43 2.35
C GLY A 83 -4.57 -17.90 2.71
N THR A 84 -4.91 -16.66 2.36
CA THR A 84 -6.14 -15.99 2.81
C THR A 84 -6.98 -15.51 1.62
N ARG A 85 -8.24 -15.93 1.54
CA ARG A 85 -9.12 -15.68 0.38
C ARG A 85 -9.46 -14.20 0.16
N GLN A 86 -9.60 -13.42 1.22
CA GLN A 86 -10.03 -12.01 1.15
C GLN A 86 -8.86 -11.03 1.32
N GLN A 87 -7.61 -11.49 1.30
CA GLN A 87 -6.46 -10.64 1.53
C GLN A 87 -6.11 -9.84 0.28
N ILE A 88 -5.91 -8.53 0.47
CA ILE A 88 -5.38 -7.62 -0.55
C ILE A 88 -3.94 -7.31 -0.14
N THR A 89 -3.00 -7.57 -1.05
CA THR A 89 -1.57 -7.35 -0.82
C THR A 89 -1.08 -6.16 -1.63
N GLY A 90 -0.27 -5.30 -1.00
CA GLY A 90 0.38 -4.15 -1.63
C GLY A 90 1.26 -3.40 -0.64
N PRO A 91 1.88 -2.28 -1.06
CA PRO A 91 2.68 -1.43 -0.19
C PRO A 91 1.85 -0.94 1.01
N THR A 92 2.43 -0.99 2.21
CA THR A 92 1.78 -0.53 3.44
C THR A 92 2.61 0.54 4.12
N GLY A 93 1.95 1.46 4.85
CA GLY A 93 2.64 2.57 5.51
C GLY A 93 3.72 2.13 6.49
N GLY A 94 3.54 1.02 7.21
CA GLY A 94 4.57 0.46 8.09
C GLY A 94 5.82 0.03 7.32
N MET A 95 5.63 -0.70 6.21
CA MET A 95 6.74 -1.12 5.35
C MET A 95 7.43 0.07 4.69
N THR A 96 6.69 1.08 4.27
CA THR A 96 7.22 2.30 3.67
C THR A 96 8.26 2.97 4.56
N VAL A 97 7.99 3.11 5.86
CA VAL A 97 8.94 3.73 6.80
C VAL A 97 10.26 2.98 6.85
N VAL A 98 10.19 1.65 6.92
CA VAL A 98 11.39 0.79 6.93
C VAL A 98 12.14 0.90 5.62
N LEU A 99 11.44 0.86 4.48
CA LEU A 99 12.06 1.01 3.16
C LEU A 99 12.71 2.39 2.96
N THR A 100 12.09 3.47 3.45
CA THR A 100 12.69 4.82 3.42
C THR A 100 14.00 4.86 4.22
N GLU A 101 14.04 4.25 5.40
CA GLU A 101 15.27 4.13 6.19
C GLU A 101 16.34 3.32 5.45
N VAL A 102 15.97 2.21 4.82
CA VAL A 102 16.90 1.40 4.02
C VAL A 102 17.46 2.21 2.85
N TYR A 103 16.61 2.97 2.14
CA TYR A 103 17.03 3.84 1.05
C TYR A 103 18.07 4.86 1.52
N ILE A 104 17.83 5.53 2.65
CA ILE A 104 18.71 6.57 3.19
C ILE A 104 20.03 5.98 3.70
N GLN A 105 19.97 4.85 4.42
CA GLN A 105 21.14 4.29 5.10
C GLN A 105 22.05 3.46 4.18
N TYR A 106 21.50 2.78 3.18
CA TYR A 106 22.24 1.77 2.40
C TYR A 106 22.53 2.18 0.94
N GLY A 107 22.18 3.39 0.53
CA GLY A 107 22.67 3.97 -0.74
C GLY A 107 21.67 3.93 -1.89
N GLY A 108 20.38 4.17 -1.61
CA GLY A 108 19.37 4.46 -2.62
C GLY A 108 18.63 3.25 -3.18
N VAL A 109 18.19 3.36 -4.44
CA VAL A 109 17.23 2.44 -5.08
C VAL A 109 17.73 1.00 -5.14
N ASP A 110 19.02 0.81 -5.49
CA ASP A 110 19.60 -0.52 -5.63
C ASP A 110 19.57 -1.30 -4.31
N ALA A 111 19.94 -0.64 -3.20
CA ALA A 111 19.91 -1.24 -1.87
C ALA A 111 18.48 -1.61 -1.43
N LEU A 112 17.50 -0.77 -1.76
CA LEU A 112 16.09 -1.02 -1.49
C LEU A 112 15.57 -2.25 -2.26
N LEU A 113 15.91 -2.38 -3.54
CA LEU A 113 15.55 -3.57 -4.35
C LEU A 113 16.22 -4.84 -3.81
N ALA A 114 17.49 -4.78 -3.43
CA ALA A 114 18.20 -5.91 -2.84
C ALA A 114 17.58 -6.34 -1.51
N ALA A 115 17.28 -5.38 -0.61
CA ALA A 115 16.61 -5.67 0.65
C ALA A 115 15.24 -6.33 0.43
N CYS A 116 14.44 -5.86 -0.53
CA CYS A 116 13.17 -6.48 -0.89
C CYS A 116 13.32 -7.93 -1.38
N ILE A 117 14.34 -8.21 -2.21
CA ILE A 117 14.62 -9.58 -2.68
C ILE A 117 15.00 -10.49 -1.51
N ILE A 118 15.90 -10.03 -0.63
CA ILE A 118 16.33 -10.77 0.56
C ILE A 118 15.14 -11.04 1.50
N ALA A 119 14.32 -10.02 1.74
CA ALA A 119 13.11 -10.13 2.55
C ALA A 119 12.13 -11.16 1.97
N GLY A 120 11.91 -11.14 0.65
CA GLY A 120 11.08 -12.14 -0.02
C GLY A 120 11.62 -13.57 0.14
N LEU A 121 12.94 -13.76 0.04
CA LEU A 121 13.57 -15.05 0.28
C LEU A 121 13.41 -15.53 1.73
N PHE A 122 13.56 -14.63 2.70
CA PHE A 122 13.28 -14.95 4.10
C PHE A 122 11.81 -15.29 4.33
N GLN A 123 10.86 -14.54 3.75
CA GLN A 123 9.43 -14.81 3.85
C GLN A 123 9.07 -16.19 3.28
N VAL A 124 9.62 -16.56 2.12
CA VAL A 124 9.46 -17.91 1.54
C VAL A 124 10.06 -18.96 2.49
N GLY A 125 11.26 -18.72 3.02
CA GLY A 125 11.90 -19.60 4.01
C GLY A 125 11.06 -19.81 5.26
N PHE A 126 10.51 -18.74 5.84
CA PHE A 126 9.62 -18.81 7.00
C PHE A 126 8.30 -19.51 6.70
N GLY A 127 7.77 -19.35 5.49
CA GLY A 127 6.61 -20.09 5.01
C GLY A 127 6.87 -21.60 4.93
N LEU A 128 7.99 -22.01 4.33
CA LEU A 128 8.39 -23.42 4.22
C LEU A 128 8.65 -24.07 5.59
N LEU A 129 9.26 -23.32 6.51
CA LEU A 129 9.51 -23.77 7.89
C LEU A 129 8.25 -23.71 8.79
N LYS A 130 7.10 -23.30 8.26
CA LYS A 130 5.83 -23.11 9.00
C LYS A 130 6.00 -22.20 10.23
N LEU A 131 6.89 -21.20 10.16
CA LEU A 131 7.13 -20.26 11.26
C LEU A 131 6.03 -19.21 11.41
N GLY A 132 5.14 -19.07 10.41
CA GLY A 132 4.00 -18.15 10.47
C GLY A 132 3.11 -18.33 11.70
N LYS A 133 3.02 -19.55 12.27
CA LYS A 133 2.24 -19.79 13.50
C LYS A 133 2.76 -19.01 14.71
N TYR A 134 4.05 -18.68 14.75
CA TYR A 134 4.64 -17.94 15.87
C TYR A 134 4.28 -16.45 15.85
N VAL A 135 3.84 -15.91 14.70
CA VAL A 135 3.31 -14.54 14.61
C VAL A 135 2.08 -14.37 15.49
N SER A 136 1.33 -15.45 15.76
CA SER A 136 0.19 -15.43 16.70
C SER A 136 0.58 -15.19 18.16
N LEU A 137 1.86 -15.30 18.52
CA LEU A 137 2.36 -15.04 19.88
C LEU A 137 2.60 -13.56 20.16
N VAL A 138 2.49 -12.68 19.15
CA VAL A 138 2.66 -11.24 19.34
C VAL A 138 1.54 -10.72 20.25
N PRO A 139 1.87 -10.07 21.39
CA PRO A 139 0.85 -9.60 22.32
C PRO A 139 -0.06 -8.55 21.67
N TYR A 140 -1.36 -8.64 21.96
CA TYR A 140 -2.36 -7.68 21.48
C TYR A 140 -1.97 -6.19 21.70
N PRO A 141 -1.41 -5.79 22.86
CA PRO A 141 -0.96 -4.40 23.06
C PRO A 141 0.08 -3.92 22.05
N VAL A 142 0.96 -4.79 21.55
CA VAL A 142 1.99 -4.45 20.57
C VAL A 142 1.35 -4.15 19.21
N ILE A 143 0.39 -4.98 18.80
CA ILE A 143 -0.35 -4.82 17.53
C ILE A 143 -1.13 -3.50 17.53
N VAL A 144 -1.82 -3.19 18.63
CA VAL A 144 -2.56 -1.92 18.77
C VAL A 144 -1.61 -0.72 18.80
N GLY A 145 -0.50 -0.82 19.55
CA GLY A 145 0.51 0.24 19.62
C GLY A 145 1.14 0.54 18.25
N PHE A 146 1.54 -0.49 17.52
CA PHE A 146 2.10 -0.36 16.18
C PHE A 146 1.09 0.24 15.18
N THR A 147 -0.14 -0.25 15.19
CA THR A 147 -1.21 0.26 14.32
C THR A 147 -1.53 1.73 14.61
N ASN A 148 -1.58 2.11 15.89
CA ASN A 148 -1.76 3.52 16.29
C ASN A 148 -0.58 4.39 15.87
N GLY A 149 0.66 3.88 15.94
CA GLY A 149 1.84 4.57 15.44
C GLY A 149 1.75 4.86 13.94
N ILE A 150 1.37 3.86 13.14
CA ILE A 150 1.11 4.04 11.70
C ILE A 150 -0.01 5.06 11.46
N ALA A 151 -1.11 4.98 12.23
CA ALA A 151 -2.23 5.90 12.10
C ALA A 151 -1.81 7.36 12.37
N ILE A 152 -1.01 7.60 13.42
CA ILE A 152 -0.45 8.91 13.72
C ILE A 152 0.47 9.37 12.60
N LEU A 153 1.33 8.50 12.07
CA LEU A 153 2.22 8.83 10.96
C LEU A 153 1.43 9.24 9.72
N ILE A 154 0.42 8.46 9.31
CA ILE A 154 -0.42 8.80 8.16
C ILE A 154 -1.14 10.14 8.42
N PHE A 155 -1.67 10.34 9.63
CA PHE A 155 -2.36 11.56 10.03
C PHE A 155 -1.44 12.80 9.99
N THR A 156 -0.20 12.68 10.46
CA THR A 156 0.76 13.79 10.42
C THR A 156 1.12 14.17 8.98
N GLN A 157 1.22 13.20 8.07
CA GLN A 157 1.44 13.47 6.65
C GLN A 157 0.26 14.19 6.00
N GLN A 158 -0.98 13.93 6.43
CA GLN A 158 -2.16 14.62 5.87
C GLN A 158 -2.16 16.12 6.16
N PHE A 159 -1.54 16.62 7.24
CA PHE A 159 -1.49 18.06 7.50
C PHE A 159 -0.72 18.83 6.43
N ARG A 160 0.33 18.24 5.85
CA ARG A 160 1.06 18.86 4.74
C ARG A 160 0.15 19.00 3.52
N THR A 161 -0.60 17.96 3.19
CA THR A 161 -1.57 17.95 2.09
C THR A 161 -2.76 18.88 2.35
N PHE A 162 -3.24 18.96 3.58
CA PHE A 162 -4.30 19.89 3.97
C PHE A 162 -3.84 21.35 3.86
N GLY A 163 -2.56 21.61 4.17
CA GLY A 163 -1.93 22.89 3.96
C GLY A 163 -1.93 23.29 2.48
N THR A 164 -1.64 22.37 1.56
CA THR A 164 -1.55 22.71 0.12
C THR A 164 -2.91 22.75 -0.59
N ALA A 165 -3.87 21.94 -0.15
CA ALA A 165 -5.18 21.82 -0.79
C ALA A 165 -6.36 21.77 0.24
N PRO A 166 -6.55 22.82 1.05
CA PRO A 166 -7.57 22.82 2.10
C PRO A 166 -9.00 22.70 1.58
N VAL A 167 -9.34 23.31 0.44
CA VAL A 167 -10.70 23.29 -0.12
C VAL A 167 -11.06 21.88 -0.60
N ILE A 168 -10.15 21.23 -1.35
CA ILE A 168 -10.37 19.85 -1.81
C ILE A 168 -10.47 18.90 -0.61
N ALA A 169 -9.63 19.09 0.41
CA ALA A 169 -9.68 18.27 1.62
C ALA A 169 -11.01 18.42 2.36
N LEU A 170 -11.52 19.64 2.54
CA LEU A 170 -12.81 19.91 3.17
C LEU A 170 -13.99 19.31 2.38
N ILE A 171 -13.98 19.44 1.04
CA ILE A 171 -14.98 18.79 0.17
C ILE A 171 -14.94 17.27 0.36
N THR A 172 -13.75 16.69 0.34
CA THR A 172 -13.55 15.25 0.52
C THR A 172 -14.07 14.78 1.88
N MET A 173 -13.75 15.50 2.96
CA MET A 173 -14.25 15.20 4.31
C MET A 173 -15.78 15.32 4.41
N ALA A 174 -16.36 16.37 3.84
CA ALA A 174 -17.81 16.55 3.80
C ALA A 174 -18.49 15.40 3.04
N VAL A 175 -17.96 15.01 1.89
CA VAL A 175 -18.50 13.89 1.11
C VAL A 175 -18.37 12.58 1.88
N ILE A 176 -17.24 12.29 2.51
CA ILE A 176 -17.08 11.07 3.33
C ILE A 176 -18.09 11.04 4.49
N TYR A 177 -18.38 12.19 5.10
CA TYR A 177 -19.36 12.30 6.18
C TYR A 177 -20.81 12.11 5.70
N LEU A 178 -21.17 12.66 4.53
CA LEU A 178 -22.52 12.55 3.94
C LEU A 178 -22.74 11.24 3.17
N ALA A 179 -21.68 10.60 2.67
CA ALA A 179 -21.72 9.36 1.89
C ALA A 179 -22.65 8.27 2.45
N PRO A 180 -22.60 7.92 3.76
CA PRO A 180 -23.48 6.87 4.31
C PRO A 180 -24.98 7.21 4.26
N LYS A 181 -25.36 8.48 4.05
CA LYS A 181 -26.77 8.87 3.88
C LYS A 181 -27.27 8.69 2.45
N VAL A 182 -26.37 8.65 1.46
CA VAL A 182 -26.72 8.60 0.03
C VAL A 182 -26.67 7.18 -0.50
N HIS A 183 -25.58 6.44 -0.23
CA HIS A 183 -25.41 5.04 -0.66
C HIS A 183 -24.80 4.19 0.45
N ARG A 184 -25.43 3.04 0.76
CA ARG A 184 -24.99 2.13 1.83
C ARG A 184 -24.07 1.00 1.34
N ASP A 185 -24.07 0.73 0.04
CA ASP A 185 -23.40 -0.44 -0.54
C ASP A 185 -21.97 -0.17 -1.02
N LEU A 186 -21.60 1.10 -1.12
CA LEU A 186 -20.27 1.54 -1.57
C LEU A 186 -19.41 1.96 -0.37
N PRO A 187 -18.10 1.63 -0.35
CA PRO A 187 -17.21 2.06 0.71
C PRO A 187 -17.09 3.59 0.73
N ARG A 188 -17.18 4.17 1.93
CA ARG A 188 -17.14 5.64 2.14
C ARG A 188 -15.84 6.25 1.61
N SER A 189 -14.74 5.52 1.73
CA SER A 189 -13.43 5.92 1.21
C SER A 189 -13.42 6.02 -0.32
N LEU A 190 -14.10 5.13 -1.03
CA LEU A 190 -14.19 5.18 -2.49
C LEU A 190 -14.99 6.40 -2.95
N ILE A 191 -16.14 6.66 -2.34
CA ILE A 191 -16.96 7.84 -2.68
C ILE A 191 -16.18 9.13 -2.39
N GLY A 192 -15.50 9.20 -1.25
CA GLY A 192 -14.63 10.31 -0.89
C GLY A 192 -13.51 10.52 -1.92
N LEU A 193 -12.80 9.45 -2.28
CA LEU A 193 -11.72 9.49 -3.26
C LEU A 193 -12.20 9.99 -4.63
N LEU A 194 -13.33 9.46 -5.13
CA LEU A 194 -13.89 9.86 -6.42
C LEU A 194 -14.36 11.33 -6.39
N ALA A 195 -15.03 11.75 -5.32
CA ALA A 195 -15.48 13.13 -5.21
C ALA A 195 -14.32 14.12 -5.03
N GLY A 196 -13.31 13.78 -4.23
CA GLY A 196 -12.11 14.60 -4.05
C GLY A 196 -11.30 14.73 -5.35
N SER A 197 -11.12 13.63 -6.08
CA SER A 197 -10.43 13.64 -7.38
C SER A 197 -11.24 14.39 -8.44
N LEU A 198 -12.56 14.24 -8.49
CA LEU A 198 -13.42 15.00 -9.39
C LEU A 198 -13.39 16.50 -9.07
N ALA A 199 -13.49 16.86 -7.78
CA ALA A 199 -13.38 18.25 -7.33
C ALA A 199 -12.01 18.86 -7.71
N ALA A 200 -10.93 18.10 -7.58
CA ALA A 200 -9.59 18.54 -7.95
C ALA A 200 -9.43 18.82 -9.45
N VAL A 201 -10.18 18.13 -10.31
CA VAL A 201 -10.19 18.31 -11.78
C VAL A 201 -11.14 19.44 -12.20
N LEU A 202 -12.32 19.54 -11.59
CA LEU A 202 -13.35 20.53 -11.95
C LEU A 202 -13.07 21.93 -11.41
N LEU A 203 -12.28 22.06 -10.34
CA LEU A 203 -11.94 23.34 -9.71
C LEU A 203 -10.44 23.66 -9.84
N PRO A 204 -9.90 23.82 -11.07
CA PRO A 204 -8.50 24.22 -11.23
C PRO A 204 -8.29 25.64 -10.68
N GLY A 205 -7.33 25.80 -9.77
CA GLY A 205 -6.91 27.11 -9.24
C GLY A 205 -7.67 27.63 -8.01
N TRP A 206 -8.62 26.87 -7.45
CA TRP A 206 -9.41 27.30 -6.27
C TRP A 206 -8.73 27.06 -4.93
N ASP A 207 -7.66 26.26 -4.90
CA ASP A 207 -6.90 25.99 -3.68
C ASP A 207 -5.66 26.90 -3.60
N VAL A 208 -5.56 27.61 -2.47
CA VAL A 208 -4.70 28.78 -2.26
C VAL A 208 -3.20 28.43 -2.16
N LEU A 209 -2.85 27.14 -2.01
CA LEU A 209 -1.48 26.66 -1.72
C LEU A 209 -1.02 25.52 -2.66
N ARG A 210 -1.70 25.33 -3.80
CA ARG A 210 -1.12 24.67 -4.99
C ARG A 210 0.04 25.48 -5.59
N LEU A 211 0.20 26.70 -5.10
CA LEU A 211 1.37 27.54 -5.25
C LEU A 211 2.53 26.99 -4.41
N GLN A 212 3.30 26.04 -4.94
CA GLN A 212 4.71 26.07 -4.62
C GLN A 212 5.23 27.45 -5.08
N TYR A 213 5.62 28.29 -4.13
CA TYR A 213 6.38 29.50 -4.46
C TYR A 213 7.72 29.04 -5.03
N ASP A 214 7.82 28.96 -6.36
CA ASP A 214 9.11 28.92 -7.03
C ASP A 214 9.71 30.33 -6.95
N ALA A 215 10.66 30.48 -6.02
CA ALA A 215 11.40 31.71 -5.81
C ALA A 215 12.17 32.18 -7.07
N ALA A 216 12.33 31.30 -8.07
CA ALA A 216 13.07 31.61 -9.30
C ALA A 216 12.18 32.13 -10.45
N SER A 217 10.88 31.79 -10.52
CA SER A 217 10.09 31.98 -11.76
C SER A 217 8.79 32.78 -11.66
N HIS A 218 8.31 33.17 -10.47
CA HIS A 218 7.10 34.01 -10.30
C HIS A 218 5.88 33.53 -11.16
N GLY A 219 5.64 32.22 -11.26
CA GLY A 219 4.56 31.66 -12.07
C GLY A 219 3.75 30.59 -11.32
N VAL A 220 2.42 30.70 -11.36
CA VAL A 220 1.48 29.79 -10.67
C VAL A 220 0.95 28.76 -11.66
N THR A 221 1.22 27.46 -11.49
CA THR A 221 0.53 26.43 -12.29
C THR A 221 0.12 25.19 -11.49
N VAL A 222 -1.00 24.60 -11.89
CA VAL A 222 -1.62 23.38 -11.32
C VAL A 222 -0.85 22.10 -11.72
N ALA A 223 0.32 22.24 -12.34
CA ALA A 223 1.11 21.15 -12.95
C ALA A 223 1.81 20.24 -11.91
N ASP A 224 1.89 20.66 -10.64
CA ASP A 224 2.85 20.11 -9.68
C ASP A 224 2.55 18.69 -9.18
N ALA A 225 1.29 18.26 -9.13
CA ALA A 225 0.96 16.92 -8.64
C ALA A 225 1.26 15.82 -9.68
N VAL A 226 1.01 16.10 -10.96
CA VAL A 226 1.39 15.20 -12.08
C VAL A 226 2.89 15.31 -12.37
N ALA A 227 3.48 16.51 -12.22
CA ALA A 227 4.92 16.70 -12.30
C ALA A 227 5.68 15.98 -11.16
N ALA A 228 5.13 15.94 -9.93
CA ALA A 228 5.74 15.26 -8.78
C ALA A 228 5.69 13.72 -8.88
N ILE A 229 4.66 13.16 -9.54
CA ILE A 229 4.57 11.71 -9.79
C ILE A 229 5.40 11.31 -11.02
N GLY A 230 5.75 12.28 -11.87
CA GLY A 230 6.42 12.05 -13.14
C GLY A 230 5.49 11.42 -14.19
N THR A 231 6.02 11.16 -15.37
CA THR A 231 5.29 10.44 -16.41
C THR A 231 5.30 8.94 -16.10
N ILE A 232 4.13 8.31 -16.09
CA ILE A 232 4.06 6.84 -16.01
C ILE A 232 4.70 6.30 -17.29
N PRO A 233 5.69 5.38 -17.21
CA PRO A 233 6.32 4.81 -18.38
C PRO A 233 5.28 4.17 -19.29
N SER A 234 5.31 4.51 -20.58
CA SER A 234 4.41 3.93 -21.59
C SER A 234 4.74 2.47 -21.91
N SER A 235 5.85 1.95 -21.39
CA SER A 235 6.30 0.58 -21.57
C SER A 235 6.70 -0.06 -20.24
N PHE A 236 6.52 -1.37 -20.18
CA PHE A 236 7.03 -2.19 -19.09
C PHE A 236 8.56 -2.11 -19.06
N GLN A 237 9.11 -1.54 -18.00
CA GLN A 237 10.55 -1.57 -17.76
C GLN A 237 10.88 -2.93 -17.15
N VAL A 238 11.68 -3.72 -17.87
CA VAL A 238 12.12 -5.03 -17.37
C VAL A 238 12.94 -4.78 -16.10
N PRO A 239 12.57 -5.40 -14.95
CA PRO A 239 13.36 -5.28 -13.74
C PRO A 239 14.79 -5.80 -14.01
N SER A 240 15.76 -4.90 -14.02
CA SER A 240 17.17 -5.28 -14.02
C SER A 240 17.56 -5.68 -12.60
N LEU A 241 18.30 -6.77 -12.46
CA LEU A 241 18.95 -7.05 -11.18
C LEU A 241 19.86 -5.87 -10.83
N PRO A 242 19.80 -5.37 -9.59
CA PRO A 242 20.59 -4.21 -9.23
C PRO A 242 22.07 -4.61 -9.28
N ALA A 243 22.88 -3.78 -9.95
CA ALA A 243 24.29 -4.05 -10.21
C ALA A 243 25.13 -3.76 -8.95
N ILE A 244 24.89 -4.55 -7.91
CA ILE A 244 25.41 -4.29 -6.56
C ILE A 244 26.65 -5.16 -6.29
N SER A 245 27.66 -4.58 -5.66
CA SER A 245 28.83 -5.31 -5.17
C SER A 245 28.45 -6.32 -4.07
N TRP A 246 29.17 -7.44 -4.02
CA TRP A 246 28.92 -8.49 -3.02
C TRP A 246 28.95 -7.97 -1.56
N GLU A 247 29.77 -6.98 -1.27
CA GLU A 247 29.83 -6.33 0.05
C GLU A 247 28.55 -5.58 0.41
N THR A 248 27.89 -4.96 -0.57
CA THR A 248 26.65 -4.22 -0.34
C THR A 248 25.49 -5.20 -0.17
N TRP A 249 25.48 -6.33 -0.88
CA TRP A 249 24.56 -7.43 -0.60
C TRP A 249 24.63 -7.91 0.86
N GLN A 250 25.84 -8.08 1.40
CA GLN A 250 26.02 -8.46 2.81
C GLN A 250 25.51 -7.39 3.78
N LYS A 251 25.72 -6.11 3.47
CA LYS A 251 25.21 -4.99 4.27
C LYS A 251 23.69 -4.88 4.24
N CYS A 252 23.04 -5.32 3.17
CA CYS A 252 21.58 -5.33 3.04
C CYS A 252 20.90 -6.54 3.71
N VAL A 253 21.65 -7.55 4.17
CA VAL A 253 21.04 -8.73 4.83
C VAL A 253 20.27 -8.35 6.10
N PRO A 254 20.81 -7.54 7.04
CA PRO A 254 20.04 -7.07 8.19
C PRO A 254 18.78 -6.29 7.78
N ALA A 255 18.90 -5.45 6.74
CA ALA A 255 17.78 -4.68 6.20
C ALA A 255 16.68 -5.55 5.58
N GLY A 256 17.04 -6.71 5.01
CA GLY A 256 16.07 -7.69 4.52
C GLY A 256 15.38 -8.50 5.62
N PHE A 257 15.89 -8.46 6.85
CA PHE A 257 15.28 -9.15 8.00
C PHE A 257 14.34 -8.25 8.81
N THR A 258 14.55 -6.93 8.75
CA THR A 258 13.71 -5.90 9.40
C THR A 258 12.46 -5.59 8.60
#